data_AF-A0AAW2KKZ1-F1
#
_entry.id   AF-A0AAW2KKZ1-F1
#
_cell.length_a   1.000
_cell.length_b   1.000
_cell.length_c   1.000
_cell.angle_alpha   90.00
_cell.angle_beta   90.00
_cell.angle_gamma   90.00
#
_symmetry.space_group_name_H-M   'P 1'
#
loop_
_entity.id
_entity.type
_entity.pdbx_description
1 polymer ?
#
loop_
_entity_poly.entity_id
_entity_poly.type
_entity_poly.pdbx_seq_one_letter_code
_entity_poly.pdbx_strand_id
1 'polypeptide(L)'
;MLCLETWYFQILVLIAGLLPDPEIVLDSLTVCVTIVGWTIMVSMGFNAAVSVRVSNELGAKHPKSAAFSVVVSTGTSLILSVIFAVITLVLRHQLSYFFTSGEVVSDAVFDLTPLLAASIILNGVQPVLSGNYYFIFSN
;
A
#
# COMPACT_ATOMS: atom_id res chain seq x y z
N MET A 1 8.25 -3.84 -9.15
CA MET A 1 7.74 -4.79 -10.16
C MET A 1 6.39 -5.30 -9.69
N LEU A 2 5.30 -4.75 -10.24
CA LEU A 2 3.94 -5.03 -9.78
C LEU A 2 3.59 -6.53 -9.83
N CYS A 3 4.06 -7.23 -10.86
CA CYS A 3 3.82 -8.68 -11.02
C CYS A 3 4.41 -9.49 -9.85
N LEU A 4 5.67 -9.23 -9.47
CA LEU A 4 6.33 -9.95 -8.38
C LEU A 4 5.65 -9.67 -7.03
N GLU A 5 5.17 -8.45 -6.83
CA GLU A 5 4.42 -8.04 -5.65
C GLU A 5 3.07 -8.77 -5.55
N THR A 6 2.31 -8.84 -6.65
CA THR A 6 1.06 -9.62 -6.70
C THR A 6 1.32 -11.10 -6.44
N TRP A 7 2.34 -11.69 -7.06
CA TRP A 7 2.70 -13.10 -6.84
C TRP A 7 3.12 -13.37 -5.40
N TYR A 8 3.88 -12.45 -4.79
CA TYR A 8 4.27 -12.54 -3.39
C TYR A 8 3.05 -12.64 -2.46
N PHE A 9 2.03 -11.79 -2.64
CA PHE A 9 0.81 -11.86 -1.85
C PHE A 9 0.05 -13.17 -2.04
N GLN A 10 -0.03 -13.70 -3.27
CA GLN A 10 -0.69 -14.99 -3.53
C GLN A 10 0.04 -16.15 -2.84
N ILE A 11 1.37 -16.15 -2.86
CA ILE A 11 2.17 -17.17 -2.18
C ILE A 11 2.00 -17.08 -0.66
N LEU A 12 1.95 -15.86 -0.08
CA LEU A 12 1.69 -15.68 1.34
C LEU A 12 0.35 -16.27 1.77
N VAL A 13 -0.71 -16.06 0.98
CA VAL A 13 -2.03 -16.65 1.26
C VAL A 13 -1.97 -18.18 1.20
N LEU A 14 -1.26 -18.76 0.22
CA LEU A 14 -1.08 -20.21 0.15
C LEU A 14 -0.34 -20.78 1.38
N ILE A 15 0.71 -20.08 1.84
CA ILE A 15 1.47 -20.48 3.04
C ILE A 15 0.61 -20.37 4.30
N ALA A 16 -0.21 -19.32 4.42
CA ALA A 16 -1.14 -19.16 5.54
C ALA A 16 -2.16 -20.31 5.63
N GLY A 17 -2.61 -20.85 4.50
CA GLY A 17 -3.48 -22.03 4.45
C GLY A 17 -2.82 -23.34 4.88
N LEU A 18 -1.49 -23.37 5.07
CA LEU A 18 -0.73 -24.54 5.53
C LEU A 18 -0.39 -24.47 7.03
N LEU A 19 -0.75 -23.38 7.73
CA LEU A 19 -0.51 -23.22 9.17
C LEU A 19 -1.53 -24.01 10.01
N PRO A 20 -1.23 -24.28 11.29
CA PRO A 20 -2.23 -24.75 12.26
C PRO A 20 -3.40 -23.76 12.33
N ASP A 21 -4.62 -24.26 12.35
CA ASP A 21 -5.87 -23.48 12.31
C ASP A 21 -6.01 -22.55 11.08
N PRO A 22 -5.97 -23.11 9.85
CA PRO A 22 -5.90 -22.34 8.62
C PRO A 22 -7.11 -21.43 8.40
N GLU A 23 -8.28 -21.77 8.95
CA GLU A 23 -9.49 -20.94 8.88
C GLU A 23 -9.26 -19.56 9.53
N ILE A 24 -8.76 -19.53 10.76
CA ILE A 24 -8.52 -18.27 11.49
C ILE A 24 -7.39 -17.48 10.85
N VAL A 25 -6.30 -18.15 10.45
CA VAL A 25 -5.14 -17.51 9.85
C VAL A 25 -5.47 -16.91 8.48
N LEU A 26 -6.19 -17.65 7.63
CA LEU A 26 -6.61 -17.16 6.31
C LEU A 26 -7.63 -16.03 6.43
N ASP A 27 -8.60 -16.12 7.33
CA ASP A 27 -9.61 -15.08 7.50
C ASP A 27 -8.97 -13.77 7.97
N SER A 28 -8.15 -13.84 9.03
CA SER A 28 -7.46 -12.66 9.57
C SER A 28 -6.47 -12.05 8.57
N LEU A 29 -5.74 -12.89 7.82
CA LEU A 29 -4.86 -12.43 6.75
C LEU A 29 -5.65 -11.76 5.62
N THR A 30 -6.79 -12.32 5.21
CA THR A 30 -7.61 -11.78 4.12
C THR A 30 -8.16 -10.40 4.45
N VAL A 31 -8.56 -10.17 5.70
CA VAL A 31 -8.95 -8.84 6.19
C VAL A 31 -7.79 -7.86 6.06
N CYS A 32 -6.59 -8.24 6.55
CA CYS A 32 -5.40 -7.40 6.46
C CYS A 32 -5.03 -7.07 5.01
N VAL A 33 -5.01 -8.06 4.12
CA VAL A 33 -4.67 -7.90 2.70
C VAL A 33 -5.70 -7.02 1.99
N THR A 34 -6.97 -7.08 2.35
CA THR A 34 -8.02 -6.21 1.80
C THR A 34 -7.79 -4.75 2.15
N ILE A 35 -7.42 -4.47 3.41
CA ILE A 35 -7.11 -3.11 3.88
C ILE A 35 -5.86 -2.55 3.18
N VAL A 36 -4.81 -3.37 3.03
CA VAL A 36 -3.63 -3.00 2.23
C VAL A 36 -4.04 -2.73 0.79
N GLY A 37 -4.87 -3.60 0.20
CA GLY A 37 -5.34 -3.49 -1.18
C GLY A 37 -6.03 -2.16 -1.45
N TRP A 38 -6.93 -1.72 -0.56
CA TRP A 38 -7.57 -0.40 -0.68
C TRP A 38 -6.55 0.74 -0.67
N THR A 39 -5.55 0.66 0.22
CA THR A 39 -4.52 1.68 0.32
C THR A 39 -3.64 1.73 -0.93
N ILE A 40 -3.28 0.57 -1.49
CA ILE A 40 -2.53 0.47 -2.75
C ILE A 40 -3.33 1.03 -3.93
N MET A 41 -4.63 0.76 -4.01
CA MET A 41 -5.49 1.29 -5.08
C MET A 41 -5.53 2.81 -5.11
N VAL A 42 -5.63 3.45 -3.94
CA VAL A 42 -5.56 4.92 -3.83
C VAL A 42 -4.21 5.45 -4.33
N SER A 43 -3.11 4.83 -3.90
CA SER A 43 -1.75 5.19 -4.34
C SER A 43 -1.56 4.99 -5.85
N MET A 44 -2.09 3.92 -6.43
CA MET A 44 -2.02 3.67 -7.88
C MET A 44 -2.81 4.72 -8.68
N GLY A 45 -3.98 5.14 -8.20
CA GLY A 45 -4.76 6.22 -8.82
C GLY A 45 -3.98 7.54 -8.86
N PHE A 46 -3.30 7.87 -7.78
CA PHE A 46 -2.46 9.08 -7.71
C PHE A 46 -1.26 9.00 -8.66
N ASN A 47 -0.58 7.85 -8.70
CA ASN A 47 0.53 7.60 -9.62
C ASN A 47 0.11 7.71 -11.09
N ALA A 48 -1.08 7.20 -11.45
CA ALA A 48 -1.61 7.33 -12.79
C ALA A 48 -1.85 8.80 -13.19
N ALA A 49 -2.47 9.59 -12.30
CA ALA A 49 -2.71 11.02 -12.54
C ALA A 49 -1.39 11.81 -12.72
N VAL A 50 -0.38 11.49 -11.91
CA VAL A 50 0.93 12.13 -11.98
C VAL A 50 1.68 11.72 -13.24
N SER A 51 1.58 10.47 -13.67
CA SER A 51 2.17 9.99 -14.92
C SER A 51 1.67 10.80 -16.13
N VAL A 52 0.36 11.09 -16.19
CA VAL A 52 -0.22 11.94 -17.25
C VAL A 52 0.35 13.36 -17.19
N ARG A 53 0.42 13.96 -15.99
CA ARG A 53 0.99 15.30 -15.80
C ARG A 53 2.45 15.37 -16.23
N VAL A 54 3.27 14.42 -15.76
CA VAL A 54 4.70 14.33 -16.09
C VAL A 54 4.89 14.14 -17.59
N SER A 55 4.10 13.26 -18.21
CA SER A 55 4.14 13.02 -19.66
C SER A 55 3.84 14.29 -20.47
N ASN A 56 2.84 15.08 -20.04
CA ASN A 56 2.50 16.34 -20.70
C ASN A 56 3.62 17.39 -20.56
N GLU A 57 4.20 17.55 -19.36
CA GLU A 57 5.30 18.50 -19.12
C GLU A 57 6.58 18.11 -19.87
N LEU A 58 6.87 16.81 -19.98
CA LEU A 58 7.99 16.31 -20.79
C LEU A 58 7.73 16.56 -22.28
N GLY A 59 6.52 16.31 -22.77
CA GLY A 59 6.11 16.61 -24.15
C GLY A 59 6.22 18.11 -24.49
N ALA A 60 6.00 18.98 -23.52
CA ALA A 60 6.17 20.43 -23.63
C ALA A 60 7.63 20.91 -23.50
N LYS A 61 8.62 20.00 -23.35
CA LYS A 61 10.03 20.31 -23.10
C LYS A 61 10.26 21.10 -21.79
N HIS A 62 9.47 20.83 -20.75
CA HIS A 62 9.60 21.43 -19.42
C HIS A 62 10.09 20.41 -18.35
N PRO A 63 11.36 19.95 -18.42
CA PRO A 63 11.86 18.89 -17.54
C PRO A 63 11.86 19.25 -16.06
N LYS A 64 12.06 20.54 -15.71
CA LYS A 64 11.99 21.01 -14.32
C LYS A 64 10.58 20.88 -13.72
N SER A 65 9.55 21.14 -14.51
CA SER A 65 8.14 21.03 -14.10
C SER A 65 7.73 19.57 -13.92
N ALA A 66 8.20 18.71 -14.82
CA ALA A 66 8.05 17.26 -14.71
C ALA A 66 8.72 16.71 -13.43
N ALA A 67 9.96 17.13 -13.12
CA ALA A 67 10.67 16.71 -11.91
C ALA A 67 9.97 17.19 -10.63
N PHE A 68 9.46 18.41 -10.63
CA PHE A 68 8.69 18.93 -9.50
C PHE A 68 7.40 18.15 -9.27
N SER A 69 6.67 17.81 -10.34
CA SER A 69 5.43 17.03 -10.26
C SER A 69 5.63 15.67 -9.62
N VAL A 70 6.75 15.04 -9.93
CA VAL A 70 7.20 13.79 -9.34
C VAL A 70 7.48 13.94 -7.83
N VAL A 71 8.29 14.91 -7.43
CA VAL A 71 8.66 15.12 -6.02
C VAL A 71 7.43 15.39 -5.16
N VAL A 72 6.53 16.25 -5.64
CA VAL A 72 5.26 16.55 -4.95
C VAL A 72 4.42 15.29 -4.81
N SER A 73 4.27 14.50 -5.89
CA SER A 73 3.51 13.25 -5.87
C SER A 73 4.03 12.26 -4.84
N THR A 74 5.34 12.06 -4.82
CA THR A 74 5.99 11.16 -3.87
C THR A 74 5.78 11.62 -2.44
N GLY A 75 5.92 12.92 -2.16
CA GLY A 75 5.64 13.49 -0.85
C GLY A 75 4.18 13.32 -0.42
N THR A 76 3.22 13.57 -1.32
CA THR A 76 1.80 13.40 -1.03
C THR A 76 1.41 11.94 -0.79
N SER A 77 2.00 11.00 -1.55
CA SER A 77 1.77 9.56 -1.35
C SER A 77 2.25 9.12 0.03
N LEU A 78 3.45 9.58 0.45
CA LEU A 78 3.99 9.25 1.76
C LEU A 78 3.11 9.78 2.90
N ILE A 79 2.68 11.05 2.80
CA ILE A 79 1.78 11.66 3.79
C ILE A 79 0.47 10.88 3.89
N LEU A 80 -0.11 10.52 2.75
CA LEU A 80 -1.37 9.78 2.71
C LEU A 80 -1.22 8.37 3.30
N SER A 81 -0.12 7.67 3.03
CA SER A 81 0.18 6.38 3.64
C SER A 81 0.34 6.46 5.16
N VAL A 82 0.99 7.51 5.68
CA VAL A 82 1.07 7.74 7.13
C VAL A 82 -0.31 7.98 7.72
N ILE A 83 -1.15 8.80 7.06
CA ILE A 83 -2.53 9.04 7.51
C ILE A 83 -3.32 7.73 7.57
N PHE A 84 -3.27 6.90 6.51
CA PHE A 84 -3.95 5.61 6.50
C PHE A 84 -3.42 4.66 7.57
N ALA A 85 -2.11 4.60 7.79
CA ALA A 85 -1.54 3.76 8.85
C ALA A 85 -2.02 4.20 10.25
N VAL A 86 -2.08 5.50 10.52
CA VAL A 86 -2.61 6.03 11.78
C VAL A 86 -4.09 5.71 11.93
N ILE A 87 -4.89 5.90 10.89
CA ILE A 87 -6.34 5.56 10.91
C ILE A 87 -6.53 4.07 11.20
N THR A 88 -5.79 3.20 10.52
CA THR A 88 -5.86 1.75 10.73
C THR A 88 -5.46 1.35 12.14
N LEU A 89 -4.44 1.98 12.74
CA LEU A 89 -4.04 1.73 14.13
C LEU A 89 -5.09 2.21 15.15
N VAL A 90 -5.64 3.40 14.95
CA VAL A 90 -6.62 4.00 15.87
C VAL A 90 -7.95 3.25 15.82
N LEU A 91 -8.38 2.87 14.61
CA LEU A 91 -9.65 2.17 14.41
C LEU A 91 -9.53 0.65 14.44
N ARG A 92 -8.36 0.09 14.78
CA ARG A 92 -8.05 -1.35 14.63
C ARG A 92 -9.11 -2.30 15.19
N HIS A 93 -9.72 -1.94 16.33
CA HIS A 93 -10.74 -2.76 16.97
C HIS A 93 -12.09 -2.66 16.26
N GLN A 94 -12.49 -1.48 15.80
CA GLN A 94 -13.73 -1.31 15.05
C GLN A 94 -13.59 -1.88 13.63
N LEU A 95 -12.41 -1.73 13.05
CA LEU A 95 -12.09 -2.08 11.69
C LEU A 95 -12.10 -3.59 11.47
N SER A 96 -11.67 -4.40 12.46
CA SER A 96 -11.81 -5.86 12.40
C SER A 96 -13.27 -6.31 12.36
N TYR A 97 -14.13 -5.73 13.21
CA TYR A 97 -15.55 -6.08 13.27
C TYR A 97 -16.37 -5.68 12.03
N PHE A 98 -15.84 -4.80 11.17
CA PHE A 98 -16.47 -4.53 9.87
C PHE A 98 -16.36 -5.70 8.89
N PHE A 99 -15.32 -6.53 9.01
CA PHE A 99 -15.05 -7.64 8.09
C PHE A 99 -15.39 -9.01 8.68
N THR A 100 -15.42 -9.14 10.01
CA THR A 100 -15.76 -10.40 10.68
C THR A 100 -16.62 -10.17 11.93
N SER A 101 -17.52 -11.10 12.21
CA SER A 101 -18.28 -11.16 13.46
C SER A 101 -17.68 -12.12 14.48
N GLY A 102 -16.64 -12.88 14.11
CA GLY A 102 -15.97 -13.84 14.98
C GLY A 102 -14.95 -13.17 15.88
N GLU A 103 -15.10 -13.33 17.20
CA GLU A 103 -14.21 -12.73 18.21
C GLU A 103 -12.76 -13.20 18.02
N VAL A 104 -12.55 -14.50 17.76
CA VAL A 104 -11.23 -15.09 17.54
C VAL A 104 -10.51 -14.52 16.31
N VAL A 105 -11.24 -14.29 15.21
CA VAL A 105 -10.66 -13.69 13.99
C VAL A 105 -10.40 -12.19 14.21
N SER A 106 -11.29 -11.51 14.93
CA SER A 106 -11.13 -10.09 15.27
C SER A 106 -9.87 -9.84 16.10
N ASP A 107 -9.62 -10.68 17.11
CA ASP A 107 -8.42 -10.60 17.94
C ASP A 107 -7.15 -10.89 17.13
N ALA A 108 -7.19 -11.89 16.24
CA ALA A 108 -6.07 -12.15 15.34
C ALA A 108 -5.78 -10.97 14.39
N VAL A 109 -6.81 -10.31 13.84
CA VAL A 109 -6.63 -9.09 13.03
C VAL A 109 -6.05 -7.96 13.88
N PHE A 110 -6.51 -7.80 15.11
CA PHE A 110 -6.00 -6.79 16.04
C PHE A 110 -4.50 -6.96 16.29
N ASP A 111 -4.05 -8.19 16.51
CA ASP A 111 -2.65 -8.54 16.72
C ASP A 111 -1.79 -8.31 15.46
N LEU A 112 -2.36 -8.53 14.27
CA LEU A 112 -1.70 -8.27 12.99
C LEU A 112 -1.68 -6.78 12.60
N THR A 113 -2.55 -5.96 13.20
CA THR A 113 -2.74 -4.56 12.79
C THR A 113 -1.46 -3.69 12.86
N PRO A 114 -0.56 -3.83 13.86
CA PRO A 114 0.72 -3.12 13.85
C PRO A 114 1.58 -3.44 12.63
N LEU A 115 1.63 -4.72 12.22
CA LEU A 115 2.36 -5.16 11.04
C LEU A 115 1.69 -4.64 9.75
N LEU A 116 0.37 -4.63 9.71
CA LEU A 116 -0.43 -4.02 8.65
C LEU A 116 -0.11 -2.53 8.49
N ALA A 117 -0.07 -1.77 9.59
CA ALA A 117 0.24 -0.35 9.57
C ALA A 117 1.68 -0.09 9.07
N ALA A 118 2.65 -0.89 9.53
CA ALA A 118 4.01 -0.83 9.02
C ALA A 118 4.06 -1.13 7.51
N SER A 119 3.32 -2.13 7.05
CA SER A 119 3.22 -2.48 5.63
C SER A 119 2.63 -1.33 4.80
N ILE A 120 1.58 -0.65 5.28
CA ILE A 120 1.00 0.52 4.61
C ILE A 120 2.05 1.63 4.42
N ILE A 121 2.85 1.91 5.45
CA ILE A 121 3.91 2.93 5.39
C ILE A 121 5.00 2.50 4.41
N LEU A 122 5.49 1.27 4.49
CA LEU A 122 6.57 0.77 3.63
C LEU A 122 6.18 0.79 2.15
N ASN A 123 4.94 0.41 1.83
CA ASN A 123 4.41 0.51 0.47
C ASN A 123 4.28 1.98 0.02
N GLY A 124 3.91 2.89 0.92
CA GLY A 124 3.89 4.33 0.66
C GLY A 124 5.26 4.97 0.40
N VAL A 125 6.32 4.42 1.00
CA VAL A 125 7.71 4.88 0.86
C VAL A 125 8.39 4.30 -0.39
N GLN A 126 7.87 3.22 -0.94
CA GLN A 126 8.44 2.51 -2.09
C GLN A 126 8.75 3.40 -3.31
N PRO A 127 7.96 4.44 -3.65
CA PRO A 127 8.31 5.37 -4.72
C PRO A 127 9.57 6.23 -4.41
N VAL A 128 9.82 6.55 -3.13
CA VAL A 128 11.04 7.26 -2.68
C VAL A 128 12.26 6.35 -2.80
N LEU A 129 12.16 5.12 -2.28
CA LEU A 129 13.28 4.18 -2.19
C LEU A 129 13.63 3.51 -3.52
N SER A 130 12.66 3.38 -4.42
CA SER A 130 12.86 2.69 -5.71
C SER A 130 13.66 3.52 -6.73
N GLY A 131 14.02 4.76 -6.42
CA GLY A 131 14.93 5.59 -7.23
C GLY A 131 14.44 5.94 -8.64
N ASN A 132 13.24 5.50 -9.03
CA ASN A 132 12.70 5.58 -10.39
C ASN A 132 12.58 7.00 -10.93
N TYR A 133 12.57 7.98 -10.04
CA TYR A 133 12.36 9.38 -10.39
C TYR A 133 13.63 10.15 -10.71
N TYR A 134 14.80 9.74 -10.17
CA TYR A 134 16.06 10.42 -10.46
C TYR A 134 16.62 10.05 -11.83
N PHE A 135 16.31 8.84 -12.31
CA PHE A 135 16.86 8.31 -13.57
C PHE A 135 16.15 8.85 -14.82
N ILE A 136 14.90 9.29 -14.74
CA ILE A 136 14.15 9.85 -15.88
C ILE A 136 14.66 11.25 -16.28
N PHE A 137 15.34 11.98 -15.38
CA PHE A 137 15.81 13.34 -15.63
C PHE A 137 17.32 13.46 -15.90
N SER A 138 18.07 12.35 -15.89
CA SER A 138 19.54 12.36 -16.04
C SER A 138 20.05 11.91 -17.42
N ASN A 139 19.16 11.68 -18.39
CA ASN A 139 19.48 11.51 -19.81
C ASN A 139 18.61 12.45 -20.65
#